data_AF-A0A5B6ZQS7-F1
#
_entry.id   AF-A0A5B6ZQS7-F1
#
_cell.length_a   1.000
_cell.length_b   1.000
_cell.length_c   1.000
_cell.angle_alpha   90.00
_cell.angle_beta   90.00
_cell.angle_gamma   90.00
#
_symmetry.space_group_name_H-M   'P 1'
#
loop_
_entity.id
_entity.type
_entity.pdbx_description
1 polymer ?
#
loop_
_entity_poly.entity_id
_entity_poly.type
_entity_poly.pdbx_seq_one_letter_code
_entity_poly.pdbx_strand_id
1 'polypeptide(L)'
;PCVDQRTTNQTLVQSKKVITDIVNIVDQFIDIANSNPPPQTNSNYYNQSGPLMPRLCYPYNNQLQDSPCSSQDVSMANASLVWQNYTCTVSASGLCTSVGRLTPNMYEQLVAAVNISFALEHYTPPLLSFQDCNFVRDTFRDITSDYCPPLKHYLRMVNAGLTLISVGVMLCLALWILYANRPQREEVFVKLSLRMKGSCNSKNSCNNDVLSRSTTPRTGV
;
A
#
# COMPACT_ATOMS: atom_id res chain seq x y z
N PRO A 1 -7.23 12.35 -10.19
CA PRO A 1 -7.19 12.51 -11.66
C PRO A 1 -8.45 11.91 -12.29
N CYS A 2 -9.41 12.75 -12.68
CA CYS A 2 -10.62 12.30 -13.36
C CYS A 2 -10.39 12.42 -14.88
N VAL A 3 -10.86 11.42 -15.63
CA VAL A 3 -10.75 11.34 -17.08
C VAL A 3 -12.15 11.45 -17.67
N ASP A 4 -12.32 12.09 -18.82
CA ASP A 4 -13.63 12.27 -19.43
C ASP A 4 -14.17 10.95 -20.04
N GLN A 5 -15.51 10.85 -20.12
CA GLN A 5 -16.21 9.67 -20.61
C GLN A 5 -15.80 9.23 -22.02
N ARG A 6 -15.48 10.18 -22.90
CA ARG A 6 -15.08 9.88 -24.26
C ARG A 6 -13.73 9.18 -24.27
N THR A 7 -12.75 9.69 -23.54
CA THR A 7 -11.42 9.08 -23.42
C THR A 7 -11.50 7.70 -22.78
N THR A 8 -12.35 7.50 -21.78
CA THR A 8 -12.55 6.20 -21.14
C THR A 8 -13.18 5.17 -22.09
N ASN A 9 -14.25 5.54 -22.79
CA ASN A 9 -14.88 4.66 -23.78
C ASN A 9 -13.90 4.31 -24.91
N GLN A 10 -13.10 5.27 -25.36
CA GLN A 10 -12.04 5.02 -26.33
C GLN A 10 -11.01 4.03 -25.76
N THR A 11 -10.60 4.19 -24.51
CA THR A 11 -9.65 3.28 -23.85
C THR A 11 -10.22 1.86 -23.74
N LEU A 12 -11.50 1.70 -23.41
CA LEU A 12 -12.16 0.38 -23.40
C LEU A 12 -12.11 -0.27 -24.77
N VAL A 13 -12.49 0.48 -25.80
CA VAL A 13 -12.48 0.00 -27.19
C VAL A 13 -11.06 -0.40 -27.62
N GLN A 14 -10.05 0.40 -27.28
CA GLN A 14 -8.66 0.07 -27.60
C GLN A 14 -8.17 -1.17 -26.83
N SER A 15 -8.54 -1.30 -25.55
CA SER A 15 -8.20 -2.49 -24.77
C SER A 15 -8.80 -3.76 -25.39
N LYS A 16 -10.08 -3.74 -25.77
CA LYS A 16 -10.71 -4.86 -26.48
C LYS A 16 -10.01 -5.20 -27.80
N LYS A 17 -9.59 -4.20 -28.58
CA LYS A 17 -8.82 -4.42 -29.81
C LYS A 17 -7.47 -5.08 -29.55
N VAL A 18 -6.72 -4.57 -28.57
CA VAL A 18 -5.42 -5.14 -28.21
C VAL A 18 -5.57 -6.60 -27.76
N ILE A 19 -6.60 -6.92 -26.98
CA ILE A 19 -6.92 -8.31 -26.61
C ILE A 19 -7.14 -9.15 -27.87
N THR A 20 -8.01 -8.71 -28.79
CA THR A 20 -8.27 -9.43 -30.05
C THR A 20 -6.99 -9.62 -30.87
N ASP A 21 -6.14 -8.61 -30.97
CA ASP A 21 -4.87 -8.68 -31.70
C ASP A 21 -3.91 -9.70 -31.06
N ILE A 22 -3.83 -9.75 -29.73
CA ILE A 22 -3.03 -10.76 -29.03
C ILE A 22 -3.57 -12.17 -29.29
N VAL A 23 -4.90 -12.36 -29.22
CA VAL A 23 -5.53 -13.66 -29.51
C VAL A 23 -5.20 -14.09 -30.95
N ASN A 24 -5.29 -13.19 -31.93
CA ASN A 24 -4.93 -13.47 -33.33
C ASN A 24 -3.48 -13.96 -33.47
N ILE A 25 -2.53 -13.27 -32.83
CA ILE A 25 -1.10 -13.62 -32.89
C ILE A 25 -0.85 -14.99 -32.25
N VAL A 26 -1.46 -15.22 -31.09
CA VAL A 26 -1.36 -16.50 -30.37
C VAL A 26 -1.93 -17.65 -31.20
N ASP A 27 -3.12 -17.48 -31.76
CA ASP A 27 -3.78 -18.50 -32.58
C ASP A 27 -3.01 -18.78 -33.87
N GLN A 28 -2.44 -17.75 -34.50
CA GLN A 28 -1.57 -17.94 -35.66
C GLN A 28 -0.34 -18.79 -35.31
N PHE A 29 0.25 -18.55 -34.14
CA PHE A 29 1.35 -19.39 -33.65
C PHE A 29 0.89 -20.83 -33.38
N ILE A 30 -0.29 -21.00 -32.78
CA ILE A 30 -0.90 -22.32 -32.53
C ILE A 30 -1.14 -23.06 -33.84
N ASP A 31 -1.63 -22.39 -34.88
CA ASP A 31 -1.84 -22.99 -36.20
C ASP A 31 -0.54 -23.47 -36.83
N ILE A 32 0.54 -22.69 -36.72
CA ILE A 32 1.87 -23.11 -37.16
C ILE A 32 2.36 -24.31 -36.34
N ALA A 33 2.16 -24.27 -35.02
CA ALA A 33 2.51 -25.35 -34.11
C ALA A 33 1.66 -26.61 -34.32
N ASN A 34 0.47 -26.50 -34.89
CA ASN A 34 -0.43 -27.61 -35.21
C ASN A 34 -0.18 -28.18 -36.62
N SER A 35 0.29 -27.36 -37.55
CA SER A 35 0.51 -27.73 -38.96
C SER A 35 1.66 -28.72 -39.18
N ASN A 36 2.61 -28.84 -38.25
CA ASN A 36 3.78 -29.72 -38.34
C ASN A 36 4.55 -29.62 -39.68
N PRO A 37 5.14 -28.44 -39.98
CA PRO A 37 5.84 -28.23 -41.24
C PRO A 37 7.07 -29.14 -41.36
N PRO A 38 7.40 -29.62 -42.57
CA PRO A 38 8.53 -30.51 -42.79
C PRO A 38 9.88 -29.84 -42.47
N PRO A 39 10.91 -30.62 -42.11
CA PRO A 39 12.20 -30.09 -41.66
C PRO A 39 12.98 -29.23 -42.67
N GLN A 40 12.57 -29.19 -43.94
CA GLN A 40 13.28 -28.52 -45.03
C GLN A 40 12.76 -27.11 -45.35
N THR A 41 11.66 -26.66 -44.74
CA THR A 41 11.02 -25.39 -45.15
C THR A 41 11.55 -24.14 -44.43
N ASN A 42 12.23 -24.26 -43.28
CA ASN A 42 12.61 -23.08 -42.48
C ASN A 42 13.71 -23.41 -41.43
N SER A 43 14.53 -22.41 -41.04
CA SER A 43 15.50 -22.49 -39.93
C SER A 43 14.87 -22.70 -38.53
N ASN A 44 13.53 -22.71 -38.44
CA ASN A 44 12.75 -22.77 -37.20
C ASN A 44 11.99 -24.10 -37.04
N TYR A 45 12.42 -25.17 -37.73
CA TYR A 45 11.83 -26.50 -37.52
C TYR A 45 12.07 -26.97 -36.08
N TYR A 46 11.00 -27.41 -35.41
CA TYR A 46 11.05 -28.11 -34.13
C TYR A 46 10.13 -29.32 -34.20
N ASN A 47 10.52 -30.42 -33.55
CA ASN A 47 9.85 -31.71 -33.67
C ASN A 47 8.48 -31.70 -32.96
N GLN A 48 7.37 -31.69 -33.71
CA GLN A 48 6.01 -31.59 -33.17
C GLN A 48 5.31 -32.95 -33.15
N SER A 49 5.60 -33.74 -32.12
CA SER A 49 5.01 -35.09 -31.96
C SER A 49 3.75 -35.11 -31.07
N GLY A 50 3.39 -33.97 -30.46
CA GLY A 50 2.28 -33.87 -29.50
C GLY A 50 0.87 -33.78 -30.11
N PRO A 51 -0.19 -33.91 -29.30
CA PRO A 51 -1.58 -33.69 -29.72
C PRO A 51 -1.81 -32.25 -30.17
N LEU A 52 -2.87 -31.99 -30.95
CA LEU A 52 -3.21 -30.65 -31.42
C LEU A 52 -3.54 -29.73 -30.24
N MET A 53 -2.94 -28.55 -30.24
CA MET A 53 -3.10 -27.58 -29.18
C MET A 53 -4.39 -26.79 -29.39
N PRO A 54 -5.22 -26.60 -28.35
CA PRO A 54 -6.46 -25.83 -28.46
C PRO A 54 -6.17 -24.34 -28.61
N ARG A 55 -7.02 -23.67 -29.40
CA ARG A 55 -6.98 -22.23 -29.65
C ARG A 55 -7.42 -21.43 -28.43
N LEU A 56 -6.97 -20.19 -28.37
CA LEU A 56 -7.42 -19.25 -27.35
C LEU A 56 -8.80 -18.72 -27.72
N CYS A 57 -9.70 -18.60 -26.74
CA CYS A 57 -11.01 -18.02 -26.97
C CYS A 57 -10.90 -16.57 -27.43
N TYR A 58 -11.73 -16.20 -28.41
CA TYR A 58 -12.01 -14.82 -28.76
C TYR A 58 -13.16 -14.30 -27.87
N PRO A 59 -12.87 -13.47 -26.85
CA PRO A 59 -13.92 -12.95 -25.97
C PRO A 59 -14.80 -11.90 -26.66
N TYR A 60 -14.40 -11.39 -27.81
CA TYR A 60 -15.11 -10.31 -28.52
C TYR A 60 -15.39 -10.65 -29.98
N ASN A 61 -16.56 -10.24 -30.47
CA ASN A 61 -16.91 -10.32 -31.90
C ASN A 61 -16.31 -9.17 -32.72
N ASN A 62 -16.58 -9.14 -34.03
CA ASN A 62 -16.12 -8.10 -34.95
C ASN A 62 -16.60 -6.68 -34.58
N GLN A 63 -17.69 -6.57 -33.82
CA GLN A 63 -18.21 -5.30 -33.28
C GLN A 63 -17.68 -4.99 -31.87
N LEU A 64 -16.71 -5.76 -31.35
CA LEU A 64 -16.13 -5.64 -30.00
C LEU A 64 -17.15 -5.84 -28.85
N GLN A 65 -18.23 -6.56 -29.13
CA GLN A 65 -19.19 -7.01 -28.13
C GLN A 65 -18.78 -8.39 -27.60
N ASP A 66 -19.14 -8.65 -26.36
CA ASP A 66 -18.78 -9.89 -25.69
C ASP A 66 -19.44 -11.07 -26.41
N SER A 67 -18.63 -12.09 -26.69
CA SER A 67 -19.05 -13.28 -27.44
C SER A 67 -18.75 -14.52 -26.60
N PRO A 68 -19.66 -15.50 -26.53
CA PRO A 68 -19.38 -16.75 -25.86
C PRO A 68 -18.26 -17.50 -26.60
N CYS A 69 -17.35 -18.10 -25.83
CA CYS A 69 -16.31 -18.98 -26.34
C CYS A 69 -16.88 -20.29 -26.90
N SER A 70 -16.24 -20.88 -27.90
CA SER A 70 -16.53 -22.26 -28.30
C SER A 70 -16.10 -23.23 -27.19
N SER A 71 -16.79 -24.38 -27.07
CA SER A 71 -16.41 -25.41 -26.11
C SER A 71 -15.05 -26.07 -26.40
N GLN A 72 -14.51 -25.85 -27.60
CA GLN A 72 -13.20 -26.34 -28.02
C GLN A 72 -12.05 -25.36 -27.73
N ASP A 73 -12.39 -24.10 -27.44
CA ASP A 73 -11.40 -23.06 -27.18
C ASP A 73 -11.08 -22.98 -25.68
N VAL A 74 -9.87 -22.56 -25.36
CA VAL A 74 -9.45 -22.33 -23.98
C VAL A 74 -9.65 -20.87 -23.58
N SER A 75 -10.19 -20.63 -22.39
CA SER A 75 -10.28 -19.28 -21.84
C SER A 75 -8.90 -18.75 -21.44
N MET A 76 -8.74 -17.43 -21.41
CA MET A 76 -7.48 -16.79 -20.99
C MET A 76 -7.06 -17.20 -19.57
N ALA A 77 -8.02 -17.39 -18.67
CA ALA A 77 -7.75 -17.83 -17.30
C ALA A 77 -7.14 -19.24 -17.21
N ASN A 78 -7.51 -20.14 -18.12
CA ASN A 78 -7.12 -21.55 -18.07
C ASN A 78 -6.03 -21.93 -19.08
N ALA A 79 -5.74 -21.08 -20.07
CA ALA A 79 -4.86 -21.42 -21.18
C ALA A 79 -3.45 -21.82 -20.73
N SER A 80 -2.89 -21.17 -19.70
CA SER A 80 -1.56 -21.52 -19.15
C SER A 80 -1.51 -22.95 -18.64
N LEU A 81 -2.50 -23.37 -17.85
CA LEU A 81 -2.62 -24.72 -17.32
C LEU A 81 -2.84 -25.76 -18.44
N VAL A 82 -3.66 -25.43 -19.44
CA VAL A 82 -3.95 -26.35 -20.54
C VAL A 82 -2.72 -26.53 -21.43
N TRP A 83 -2.08 -25.44 -21.86
CA TRP A 83 -0.93 -25.48 -22.76
C TRP A 83 0.33 -26.05 -22.12
N GLN A 84 0.44 -26.04 -20.80
CA GLN A 84 1.56 -26.69 -20.10
C GLN A 84 1.67 -28.18 -20.46
N ASN A 85 0.55 -28.86 -20.69
CA ASN A 85 0.52 -30.28 -21.08
C ASN A 85 1.02 -30.54 -22.51
N TYR A 86 1.27 -29.50 -23.29
CA TYR A 86 1.79 -29.56 -24.66
C TYR A 86 3.28 -29.23 -24.73
N THR A 87 3.90 -28.92 -23.59
CA THR A 87 5.33 -28.57 -23.52
C THR A 87 6.20 -29.82 -23.59
N CYS A 88 7.20 -29.79 -24.47
CA CYS A 88 8.20 -30.85 -24.63
C CYS A 88 9.46 -30.59 -23.79
N THR A 89 10.23 -31.63 -23.52
CA THR A 89 11.63 -31.50 -23.10
C THR A 89 12.50 -31.15 -24.30
N VAL A 90 13.50 -30.29 -24.11
CA VAL A 90 14.37 -29.82 -25.20
C VAL A 90 15.78 -30.37 -25.11
N SER A 91 16.44 -30.56 -26.26
CA SER A 91 17.87 -30.85 -26.37
C SER A 91 18.71 -29.60 -26.09
N ALA A 92 20.04 -29.76 -26.02
CA ALA A 92 20.97 -28.63 -25.96
C ALA A 92 20.88 -27.68 -27.16
N SER A 93 20.36 -28.16 -28.30
CA SER A 93 20.10 -27.35 -29.50
C SER A 93 18.71 -26.68 -29.51
N GLY A 94 17.91 -26.83 -28.44
CA GLY A 94 16.59 -26.22 -28.32
C GLY A 94 15.46 -26.96 -29.06
N LEU A 95 15.69 -28.19 -29.52
CA LEU A 95 14.70 -29.00 -30.24
C LEU A 95 13.95 -29.92 -29.28
N CYS A 96 12.64 -30.11 -29.50
CA CYS A 96 11.85 -31.07 -28.74
C CYS A 96 12.40 -32.50 -28.88
N THR A 97 12.68 -33.15 -27.74
CA THR A 97 13.11 -34.55 -27.63
C THR A 97 12.00 -35.47 -27.13
N SER A 98 11.06 -34.95 -26.33
CA SER A 98 9.85 -35.67 -25.93
C SER A 98 8.66 -35.33 -26.82
N VAL A 99 7.56 -36.06 -26.61
CA VAL A 99 6.24 -35.72 -27.17
C VAL A 99 5.82 -34.33 -26.68
N GLY A 100 5.41 -33.46 -27.59
CA GLY A 100 4.95 -32.10 -27.32
C GLY A 100 4.93 -31.24 -28.58
N ARG A 101 4.45 -30.00 -28.43
CA ARG A 101 4.41 -28.96 -29.48
C ARG A 101 5.02 -27.62 -29.04
N LEU A 102 5.18 -27.38 -27.74
CA LEU A 102 5.81 -26.17 -27.24
C LEU A 102 7.19 -26.47 -26.66
N THR A 103 8.19 -25.68 -27.05
CA THR A 103 9.40 -25.59 -26.22
C THR A 103 9.10 -24.78 -24.96
N PRO A 104 9.87 -24.94 -23.87
CA PRO A 104 9.67 -24.14 -22.65
C PRO A 104 9.68 -22.63 -22.90
N ASN A 105 10.55 -22.14 -23.78
CA ASN A 105 10.60 -20.72 -24.15
C ASN A 105 9.33 -20.26 -24.91
N MET A 106 8.83 -21.07 -25.84
CA MET A 106 7.57 -20.77 -26.54
C MET A 106 6.40 -20.73 -25.57
N TYR A 107 6.34 -21.70 -24.64
CA TYR A 107 5.32 -21.74 -23.60
C TYR A 107 5.35 -20.46 -22.74
N GLU A 108 6.52 -20.02 -22.28
CA GLU A 108 6.63 -18.78 -21.49
C GLU A 108 6.13 -17.54 -22.26
N GLN A 109 6.46 -17.43 -23.55
CA GLN A 109 5.99 -16.32 -24.39
C GLN A 109 4.47 -16.33 -24.58
N LEU A 110 3.88 -17.51 -24.82
CA LEU A 110 2.42 -17.65 -24.93
C LEU A 110 1.73 -17.31 -23.61
N VAL A 111 2.25 -17.77 -22.48
CA VAL A 111 1.72 -17.45 -21.15
C VAL A 111 1.82 -15.96 -20.85
N ALA A 112 2.93 -15.31 -21.21
CA ALA A 112 3.07 -13.87 -21.05
C ALA A 112 1.99 -13.10 -21.85
N ALA A 113 1.75 -13.48 -23.11
CA ALA A 113 0.72 -12.90 -23.96
C ALA A 113 -0.69 -13.06 -23.37
N VAL A 114 -1.01 -14.27 -22.89
CA VAL A 114 -2.31 -14.54 -22.26
C VAL A 114 -2.48 -13.80 -20.95
N ASN A 115 -1.44 -13.72 -20.11
CA ASN A 115 -1.51 -12.97 -18.85
C ASN A 115 -1.77 -11.48 -19.08
N ILE A 116 -1.16 -10.88 -20.11
CA ILE A 116 -1.44 -9.49 -20.51
C ILE A 116 -2.90 -9.37 -20.95
N SER A 117 -3.37 -10.29 -21.78
CA SER A 117 -4.74 -10.27 -22.30
C SER A 117 -5.76 -10.43 -21.17
N PHE A 118 -5.53 -11.36 -20.24
CA PHE A 118 -6.33 -11.55 -19.04
C PHE A 118 -6.35 -10.30 -18.16
N ALA A 119 -5.19 -9.67 -17.96
CA ALA A 119 -5.10 -8.43 -17.19
C ALA A 119 -5.89 -7.29 -17.85
N LEU A 120 -5.79 -7.15 -19.18
CA LEU A 120 -6.57 -6.16 -19.93
C LEU A 120 -8.07 -6.46 -19.83
N GLU A 121 -8.49 -7.72 -19.99
CA GLU A 121 -9.89 -8.12 -19.91
C GLU A 121 -10.48 -7.86 -18.52
N HIS A 122 -9.77 -8.26 -17.47
CA HIS A 122 -10.27 -8.23 -16.10
C HIS A 122 -10.12 -6.86 -15.44
N TYR A 123 -9.00 -6.18 -15.65
CA TYR A 123 -8.69 -4.93 -14.95
C TYR A 123 -9.09 -3.68 -15.73
N THR A 124 -9.24 -3.72 -17.06
CA THR A 124 -9.65 -2.51 -17.80
C THR A 124 -11.01 -1.98 -17.31
N PRO A 125 -12.11 -2.77 -17.23
CA PRO A 125 -13.40 -2.23 -16.82
C PRO A 125 -13.40 -1.50 -15.45
N PRO A 126 -12.82 -2.04 -14.36
CA PRO A 126 -12.75 -1.32 -13.10
C PRO A 126 -11.79 -0.12 -13.14
N LEU A 127 -10.66 -0.18 -13.86
CA LEU A 127 -9.77 0.98 -14.03
C LEU A 127 -10.47 2.14 -14.74
N LEU A 128 -11.35 1.82 -15.68
CA LEU A 128 -12.17 2.81 -16.38
C LEU A 128 -13.26 3.40 -15.50
N SER A 129 -13.74 2.68 -14.47
CA SER A 129 -14.68 3.24 -13.48
C SER A 129 -14.08 4.38 -12.63
N PHE A 130 -12.76 4.60 -12.68
CA PHE A 130 -12.12 5.79 -12.11
C PHE A 130 -12.51 7.10 -12.82
N GLN A 131 -13.12 6.99 -14.00
CA GLN A 131 -13.62 8.09 -14.83
C GLN A 131 -14.52 9.06 -14.06
N ASP A 132 -15.55 8.56 -13.36
CA ASP A 132 -16.63 9.43 -12.88
C ASP A 132 -16.29 10.16 -11.58
N CYS A 133 -15.03 10.10 -11.13
CA CYS A 133 -14.58 10.43 -9.78
C CYS A 133 -15.36 9.69 -8.67
N ASN A 134 -16.48 9.01 -8.96
CA ASN A 134 -17.35 8.31 -8.03
C ASN A 134 -16.55 7.22 -7.32
N PHE A 135 -15.85 6.34 -8.03
CA PHE A 135 -15.01 5.34 -7.39
C PHE A 135 -14.03 5.95 -6.39
N VAL A 136 -13.27 6.99 -6.79
CA VAL A 136 -12.29 7.65 -5.91
C VAL A 136 -13.00 8.33 -4.75
N ARG A 137 -14.04 9.11 -5.02
CA ARG A 137 -14.82 9.84 -4.01
C ARG A 137 -15.47 8.90 -3.02
N ASP A 138 -16.08 7.83 -3.50
CA ASP A 138 -16.80 6.84 -2.71
C ASP A 138 -15.80 6.02 -1.89
N THR A 139 -14.68 5.60 -2.48
CA THR A 139 -13.58 4.96 -1.73
C THR A 139 -13.02 5.88 -0.65
N PHE A 140 -12.73 7.15 -0.96
CA PHE A 140 -12.26 8.10 0.05
C PHE A 140 -13.33 8.37 1.11
N ARG A 141 -14.61 8.40 0.72
CA ARG A 141 -15.73 8.59 1.62
C ARG A 141 -15.88 7.40 2.57
N ASP A 142 -15.77 6.17 2.06
CA ASP A 142 -15.79 4.94 2.83
C ASP A 142 -14.59 4.87 3.77
N ILE A 143 -13.38 5.18 3.28
CA ILE A 143 -12.18 5.26 4.11
C ILE A 143 -12.36 6.29 5.24
N THR A 144 -12.87 7.47 4.91
CA THR A 144 -13.08 8.55 5.86
C THR A 144 -14.20 8.23 6.84
N SER A 145 -15.25 7.54 6.42
CA SER A 145 -16.37 7.12 7.26
C SER A 145 -15.96 6.01 8.21
N ASP A 146 -15.28 4.99 7.71
CA ASP A 146 -15.16 3.72 8.40
C ASP A 146 -13.85 3.63 9.20
N TYR A 147 -12.78 4.27 8.72
CA TYR A 147 -11.45 4.14 9.32
C TYR A 147 -10.99 5.38 10.07
N CYS A 148 -11.38 6.60 9.65
CA CYS A 148 -10.94 7.81 10.36
C CYS A 148 -11.53 7.96 11.79
N PRO A 149 -12.80 7.65 12.08
CA PRO A 149 -13.33 7.75 13.44
C PRO A 149 -12.64 6.85 14.47
N PRO A 150 -12.45 5.54 14.23
CA PRO A 150 -11.72 4.70 15.17
C PRO A 150 -10.27 5.14 15.30
N LEU A 151 -9.59 5.49 14.19
CA LEU A 151 -8.23 6.01 14.23
C LEU A 151 -8.09 7.27 15.09
N LYS A 152 -9.02 8.22 14.94
CA LYS A 152 -9.06 9.45 15.75
C LYS A 152 -9.29 9.15 17.23
N HIS A 153 -10.12 8.15 17.55
CA HIS A 153 -10.35 7.72 18.92
C HIS A 153 -9.08 7.14 19.56
N TYR A 154 -8.40 6.22 18.87
CA TYR A 154 -7.15 5.64 19.35
C TYR A 154 -6.05 6.68 19.52
N LEU A 155 -5.88 7.59 18.55
CA LEU A 155 -4.89 8.68 18.67
C LEU A 155 -5.18 9.59 19.86
N ARG A 156 -6.45 9.90 20.14
CA ARG A 156 -6.83 10.68 21.32
C ARG A 156 -6.51 9.93 22.62
N MET A 157 -6.74 8.63 22.68
CA MET A 157 -6.43 7.79 23.84
C MET A 157 -4.93 7.71 24.10
N VAL A 158 -4.13 7.50 23.05
CA VAL A 158 -2.66 7.50 23.13
C VAL A 158 -2.12 8.86 23.58
N ASN A 159 -2.64 9.95 23.02
CA ASN A 159 -2.23 11.30 23.42
C ASN A 159 -2.58 11.59 24.89
N ALA A 160 -3.76 11.18 25.36
CA ALA A 160 -4.12 11.30 26.77
C ALA A 160 -3.16 10.51 27.67
N GLY A 161 -2.83 9.27 27.29
CA GLY A 161 -1.82 8.46 28.00
C GLY A 161 -0.45 9.13 28.07
N LEU A 162 0.04 9.68 26.95
CA LEU A 162 1.31 10.41 26.90
C LEU A 162 1.31 11.65 27.80
N THR A 163 0.21 12.41 27.82
CA THR A 163 0.09 13.58 28.71
C THR A 163 0.12 13.19 30.19
N LEU A 164 -0.55 12.10 30.58
CA LEU A 164 -0.55 11.60 31.96
C LEU A 164 0.85 11.13 32.39
N ILE A 165 1.55 10.41 31.53
CA ILE A 165 2.93 9.96 31.79
C ILE A 165 3.85 11.18 31.96
N SER A 166 3.74 12.18 31.08
CA SER A 166 4.55 13.41 31.15
C SER A 166 4.34 14.16 32.46
N VAL A 167 3.09 14.39 32.87
CA VAL A 167 2.75 15.04 34.13
C VAL A 167 3.25 14.23 35.33
N GLY A 168 3.07 12.91 35.30
CA GLY A 168 3.55 12.00 36.35
C GLY A 168 5.06 12.07 36.54
N VAL A 169 5.84 12.04 35.44
CA VAL A 169 7.30 12.18 35.49
C VAL A 169 7.72 13.52 36.05
N MET A 170 7.08 14.63 35.62
CA MET A 170 7.39 15.97 36.14
C MET A 170 7.10 16.10 37.64
N LEU A 171 5.98 15.54 38.11
CA LEU A 171 5.65 15.50 39.53
C LEU A 171 6.61 14.63 40.34
N CYS A 172 6.97 13.44 39.82
CA CYS A 172 7.96 12.56 40.44
C CYS A 172 9.31 13.27 40.58
N LEU A 173 9.77 13.99 39.54
CA LEU A 173 11.00 14.78 39.59
C LEU A 173 10.91 15.92 40.61
N ALA A 174 9.79 16.64 40.67
CA ALA A 174 9.59 17.73 41.64
C ALA A 174 9.60 17.21 43.08
N LEU A 175 8.89 16.11 43.37
CA LEU A 175 8.89 15.47 44.68
C LEU A 175 10.27 14.94 45.04
N TRP A 176 10.99 14.37 44.08
CA TRP A 176 12.36 13.90 44.28
C TRP A 176 13.30 15.05 44.64
N ILE A 177 13.22 16.19 43.95
CA ILE A 177 13.98 17.39 44.28
C ILE A 177 13.60 17.89 45.68
N LEU A 178 12.32 17.96 46.05
CA LEU A 178 11.91 18.40 47.39
C LEU A 178 12.38 17.45 48.50
N TYR A 179 12.39 16.15 48.25
CA TYR A 179 12.84 15.15 49.23
C TYR A 179 14.37 15.10 49.34
N ALA A 180 15.09 15.11 48.21
CA ALA A 180 16.55 15.12 48.17
C ALA A 180 17.13 16.46 48.63
N ASN A 181 16.44 17.57 48.35
CA ASN A 181 16.80 18.92 48.79
C ASN A 181 16.10 19.30 50.11
N ARG A 182 15.45 18.35 50.80
CA ARG A 182 14.95 18.55 52.16
C ARG A 182 16.19 18.82 53.02
N PRO A 183 16.34 20.03 53.54
CA PRO A 183 17.64 20.44 54.01
C PRO A 183 17.91 19.71 55.33
N GLN A 184 19.12 19.18 55.52
CA GLN A 184 19.72 18.96 56.85
C GLN A 184 19.90 20.31 57.56
N ARG A 185 18.82 21.10 57.70
CA ARG A 185 18.80 22.40 58.38
C ARG A 185 18.18 22.34 59.77
N GLU A 186 18.07 21.16 60.36
CA GLU A 186 17.87 21.05 61.82
C GLU A 186 19.16 21.36 62.61
N GLU A 187 20.32 21.56 61.97
CA GLU A 187 21.57 21.89 62.67
C GLU A 187 21.93 23.40 62.66
N VAL A 188 21.26 24.24 61.86
CA VAL A 188 21.69 25.66 61.69
C VAL A 188 20.77 26.66 62.38
N PHE A 189 19.48 26.38 62.53
CA PHE A 189 18.56 27.30 63.22
C PHE A 189 18.60 27.18 64.76
N VAL A 190 18.96 26.01 65.31
CA VAL A 190 19.21 25.86 66.76
C VAL A 190 20.49 26.60 67.19
N LYS A 191 21.47 26.74 66.29
CA LYS A 191 22.73 27.43 66.57
C LYS A 191 22.62 28.96 66.57
N LEU A 192 21.66 29.54 65.85
CA LEU A 192 21.45 31.00 65.82
C LEU A 192 20.70 31.50 67.07
N SER A 193 19.75 30.73 67.61
CA SER A 193 19.02 31.10 68.83
C SER A 193 19.91 31.03 70.09
N LEU A 194 20.90 30.13 70.11
CA LEU A 194 21.91 30.06 71.16
C LEU A 194 22.95 31.20 71.10
N ARG A 195 23.25 31.74 69.91
CA ARG A 195 24.22 32.86 69.77
C ARG A 195 23.61 34.24 70.02
N MET A 196 22.30 34.40 69.89
CA MET A 196 21.60 35.65 70.24
C MET A 196 21.22 35.78 71.72
N LYS A 197 21.36 34.72 72.53
CA LYS A 197 21.15 34.75 74.00
C LYS A 197 22.45 34.95 74.79
N GLY A 198 23.39 35.70 74.23
CA GLY A 198 24.69 35.96 74.84
C GLY A 198 25.35 37.20 74.28
N SER A 199 24.75 38.37 74.54
CA SER A 199 25.43 39.67 74.67
C SER A 199 24.44 40.81 74.35
N CYS A 200 23.95 41.49 75.38
CA CYS A 200 24.15 42.93 75.57
C CYS A 200 23.39 43.43 76.81
N ASN A 201 24.19 43.90 77.76
CA ASN A 201 23.83 44.63 78.96
C ASN A 201 23.72 46.13 78.61
N SER A 202 22.95 46.87 79.41
CA SER A 202 22.99 48.35 79.55
C SER A 202 22.26 49.24 78.53
N LYS A 203 21.23 49.92 79.08
CA LYS A 203 20.83 51.34 78.92
C LYS A 203 20.24 51.83 77.58
N ASN A 204 19.03 52.34 77.77
CA ASN A 204 18.44 53.56 77.19
C ASN A 204 17.88 53.53 75.76
N SER A 205 16.61 53.95 75.75
CA SER A 205 15.99 54.88 74.81
C SER A 205 15.44 54.36 73.49
N CYS A 206 14.13 54.60 73.35
CA CYS A 206 13.48 55.23 72.19
C CYS A 206 13.43 54.41 70.90
N ASN A 207 12.45 54.54 70.02
CA ASN A 207 11.09 55.07 69.95
C ASN A 207 10.76 54.89 68.47
N ASN A 208 9.48 54.66 68.16
CA ASN A 208 8.83 55.05 66.89
C ASN A 208 9.36 54.37 65.62
N ASP A 209 8.65 54.27 64.52
CA ASP A 209 7.26 54.32 64.08
C ASP A 209 7.41 54.06 62.55
N VAL A 210 6.26 54.02 61.87
CA VAL A 210 6.11 54.42 60.45
C VAL A 210 6.39 53.33 59.41
N LEU A 211 5.59 53.08 58.37
CA LEU A 211 4.22 53.43 57.94
C LEU A 211 4.12 52.93 56.48
N SER A 212 3.11 52.11 56.16
CA SER A 212 2.40 52.10 54.86
C SER A 212 3.18 51.75 53.56
N ARG A 213 2.61 51.58 52.37
CA ARG A 213 1.23 51.56 51.83
C ARG A 213 1.30 50.86 50.47
N SER A 214 0.20 50.21 50.11
CA SER A 214 -0.18 49.70 48.78
C SER A 214 0.05 50.64 47.59
N THR A 215 0.36 50.10 46.41
CA THR A 215 -0.22 50.58 45.12
C THR A 215 -0.16 49.50 44.03
N THR A 216 -1.31 49.10 43.48
CA THR A 216 -1.52 48.66 42.08
C THR A 216 -2.37 49.74 41.39
N PRO A 217 -2.22 50.02 40.08
CA PRO A 217 -3.13 49.46 39.04
C PRO A 217 -2.42 49.19 37.67
N ARG A 218 -2.81 48.23 36.81
CA ARG A 218 -4.01 48.02 35.95
C ARG A 218 -3.83 48.54 34.50
N THR A 219 -3.66 47.58 33.58
CA THR A 219 -4.10 47.42 32.16
C THR A 219 -4.41 48.62 31.25
N GLY A 220 -4.03 48.46 29.97
CA GLY A 220 -5.00 48.47 28.86
C GLY A 220 -4.57 49.17 27.57
N VAL A 221 -4.54 48.42 26.46
CA VAL A 221 -5.23 48.74 25.19
C VAL A 221 -5.82 47.43 24.67
#